data_AF-A0A0H2RUA0-F1
#
_entry.id   AF-A0A0H2RUA0-F1
#
_cell.length_a   1.000
_cell.length_b   1.000
_cell.length_c   1.000
_cell.angle_alpha   90.00
_cell.angle_beta   90.00
_cell.angle_gamma   90.00
#
_symmetry.space_group_name_H-M   'P 1'
#
loop_
_entity.id
_entity.type
_entity.pdbx_description
1 polymer ?
#
loop_
_entity_poly.entity_id
_entity_poly.type
_entity_poly.pdbx_seq_one_letter_code
_entity_poly.pdbx_strand_id
1 'polypeptide(L)'
;MSDPSNAFKALKNSRPPPPFELPLPESPDVITANMLKLNTLTPSPRMKFIMDKLVEHTHKFVNDTNLTTEEWMTAIQFLTRVGQKSTDIRQEFILLSDVMGISALVDALNNPTVGKGTESSVLGPFFTEDASEIGNGESIASEGKGEYMWVEGRVLNTAGQPIANATIDTWETDHFGLYDTQYKDRGAPDCRGRLKSGEDGSYAFRAVVPVSYPIPGDGPVGEILEGLGRHNMRPNHLHMMLEAPGYRKLTTALYPEGDTYLTSDVVFGVKKSLVVSLEEVKSEAEARAKGFPTGDSYKLLKRDFIMVSLEEAQKASGAAK
;
A
#
# COMPACT_ATOMS: atom_id res chain seq x y z
N MET A 1 31.19 -21.95 38.55
CA MET A 1 29.78 -21.82 38.97
C MET A 1 29.37 -20.40 38.66
N SER A 2 28.51 -20.18 37.67
CA SER A 2 27.95 -18.85 37.38
C SER A 2 27.06 -18.42 38.53
N ASP A 3 27.31 -17.25 39.11
CA ASP A 3 26.53 -16.67 40.19
C ASP A 3 25.03 -16.61 39.79
N PRO A 4 24.13 -17.35 40.48
CA PRO A 4 22.69 -17.36 40.20
C PRO A 4 22.02 -15.98 40.39
N SER A 5 22.68 -15.02 41.05
CA SER A 5 22.14 -13.69 41.33
C SER A 5 22.02 -12.78 40.09
N ASN A 6 22.68 -13.13 38.98
CA ASN A 6 22.63 -12.34 37.74
C ASN A 6 21.43 -12.67 36.84
N ALA A 7 20.67 -13.75 37.11
CA ALA A 7 19.51 -14.11 36.30
C ALA A 7 18.29 -13.20 36.51
N PHE A 8 18.30 -12.33 37.54
CA PHE A 8 17.14 -11.51 37.94
C PHE A 8 17.43 -10.00 37.99
N LYS A 9 18.57 -9.52 37.47
CA LYS A 9 18.86 -8.07 37.46
C LYS A 9 18.24 -7.42 36.22
N ALA A 10 17.55 -6.30 36.44
CA ALA A 10 17.04 -5.47 35.34
C ALA A 10 18.19 -5.04 34.43
N LEU A 11 17.99 -5.20 33.12
CA LEU A 11 18.95 -4.78 32.12
C LEU A 11 18.82 -3.27 31.90
N LYS A 12 19.90 -2.53 32.17
CA LYS A 12 20.01 -1.12 31.75
C LYS A 12 20.67 -1.04 30.39
N ASN A 13 20.31 -0.02 29.62
CA ASN A 13 21.11 0.33 28.44
C ASN A 13 22.45 0.96 28.88
N SER A 14 23.39 1.11 27.94
CA SER A 14 24.72 1.66 28.22
C SER A 14 24.79 3.19 28.19
N ARG A 15 23.66 3.91 28.29
CA ARG A 15 23.63 5.38 28.24
C ARG A 15 23.79 5.97 29.65
N PRO A 16 24.64 7.00 29.85
CA PRO A 16 24.66 7.73 31.11
C PRO A 16 23.40 8.59 31.28
N PRO A 17 23.12 9.09 32.49
CA PRO A 17 22.13 10.14 32.70
C PRO A 17 22.38 11.36 31.78
N PRO A 18 21.34 12.15 31.44
CA PRO A 18 21.51 13.37 30.66
C PRO A 18 22.49 14.34 31.35
N PRO A 19 23.31 15.09 30.59
CA PRO A 19 24.28 16.04 31.15
C PRO A 19 23.63 17.37 31.59
N PHE A 20 22.31 17.37 31.82
CA PHE A 20 21.51 18.53 32.20
C PHE A 20 20.41 18.12 33.18
N GLU A 21 19.95 19.08 33.98
CA GLU A 21 18.82 18.89 34.89
C GLU A 21 17.49 19.11 34.17
N LEU A 22 16.46 18.39 34.60
CA LEU A 22 15.08 18.54 34.15
C LEU A 22 14.21 18.92 35.36
N PRO A 23 13.29 19.89 35.25
CA PRO A 23 12.28 20.13 36.28
C PRO A 23 11.41 18.90 36.50
N LEU A 24 10.88 18.73 37.71
CA LEU A 24 9.95 17.65 38.02
C LEU A 24 8.63 17.83 37.23
N PRO A 25 8.00 16.74 36.74
CA PRO A 25 6.84 16.80 35.85
C PRO A 25 5.54 17.13 36.60
N GLU A 26 5.44 18.35 37.14
CA GLU A 26 4.29 18.82 37.95
C GLU A 26 3.12 19.35 37.10
N SER A 27 3.30 19.51 35.78
CA SER A 27 2.24 19.92 34.84
C SER A 27 2.47 19.36 33.42
N PRO A 28 1.42 19.30 32.57
CA PRO A 28 1.54 18.81 31.19
C PRO A 28 2.59 19.54 30.33
N ASP A 29 2.72 20.86 30.49
CA ASP A 29 3.69 21.66 29.75
C ASP A 29 5.13 21.29 30.12
N VAL A 30 5.38 21.01 31.40
CA VAL A 30 6.69 20.57 31.88
C VAL A 30 7.04 19.18 31.32
N ILE A 31 6.08 18.25 31.26
CA ILE A 31 6.29 16.92 30.68
C ILE A 31 6.71 17.02 29.22
N THR A 32 6.01 17.83 28.43
CA THR A 32 6.30 18.03 27.00
C THR A 32 7.66 18.68 26.80
N ALA A 33 7.97 19.75 27.54
CA ALA A 33 9.25 20.43 27.46
C ALA A 33 10.42 19.50 27.84
N ASN A 34 10.25 18.67 28.87
CA ASN A 34 11.25 17.68 29.28
C ASN A 34 11.53 16.64 28.20
N MET A 35 10.49 16.11 27.55
CA MET A 35 10.66 15.15 26.45
C MET A 35 11.40 15.76 25.25
N LEU A 36 11.05 16.99 24.85
CA LEU A 36 11.76 17.70 23.78
C LEU A 36 13.22 18.01 24.15
N LYS A 37 13.49 18.32 25.43
CA LYS A 37 14.85 18.50 25.93
C LYS A 37 15.65 17.19 25.87
N LEU A 38 15.05 16.06 26.25
CA LEU A 38 15.69 14.75 26.14
C LEU A 38 16.02 14.37 24.69
N ASN A 39 15.14 14.70 23.73
CA ASN A 39 15.40 14.45 22.31
C ASN A 39 16.65 15.17 21.77
N THR A 40 17.15 16.23 22.44
CA THR A 40 18.42 16.88 22.08
C THR A 40 19.64 15.97 22.18
N LEU A 41 19.54 14.84 22.88
CA LEU A 41 20.58 13.81 22.94
C LEU A 41 20.65 12.93 21.68
N THR A 42 19.68 13.04 20.78
CA THR A 42 19.58 12.20 19.58
C THR A 42 20.65 12.59 18.55
N PRO A 43 21.60 11.70 18.19
CA PRO A 43 22.68 12.07 17.27
C PRO A 43 22.21 12.35 15.84
N SER A 44 21.18 11.64 15.37
CA SER A 44 20.63 11.83 14.03
C SER A 44 19.71 13.06 14.00
N PRO A 45 20.04 14.12 13.24
CA PRO A 45 19.18 15.31 13.16
C PRO A 45 17.79 14.99 12.62
N ARG A 46 17.69 14.04 11.66
CA ARG A 46 16.41 13.63 11.09
C ARG A 46 15.56 12.84 12.09
N MET A 47 16.17 11.92 12.85
CA MET A 47 15.45 11.19 13.90
C MET A 47 14.94 12.17 14.96
N LYS A 48 15.78 13.11 15.41
CA LYS A 48 15.38 14.16 16.36
C LYS A 48 14.17 14.93 15.83
N PHE A 49 14.25 15.44 14.60
CA PHE A 49 13.17 16.21 13.99
C PHE A 49 11.84 15.43 13.94
N ILE A 50 11.88 14.17 13.49
CA ILE A 50 10.67 13.32 13.43
C ILE A 50 10.10 13.10 14.83
N MET A 51 10.93 12.72 15.80
CA MET A 51 10.49 12.42 17.16
C MET A 51 9.98 13.67 17.90
N ASP A 52 10.58 14.84 17.67
CA ASP A 52 10.07 16.11 18.22
C ASP A 52 8.67 16.39 17.70
N LYS A 53 8.45 16.29 16.38
CA LYS A 53 7.14 16.52 15.78
C LYS A 53 6.11 15.51 16.26
N LEU A 54 6.49 14.24 16.37
CA LEU A 54 5.60 13.21 16.91
C LEU A 54 5.19 13.53 18.35
N VAL A 55 6.14 13.86 19.23
CA VAL A 55 5.86 14.23 20.63
C VAL A 55 4.96 15.46 20.69
N GLU A 56 5.28 16.53 19.93
CA GLU A 56 4.48 17.75 19.87
C GLU A 56 3.02 17.46 19.48
N HIS A 57 2.79 16.72 18.40
CA HIS A 57 1.44 16.44 17.91
C HIS A 57 0.68 15.45 18.81
N THR A 58 1.34 14.41 19.34
CA THR A 58 0.69 13.44 20.24
C THR A 58 0.34 14.06 21.58
N HIS A 59 1.24 14.83 22.20
CA HIS A 59 0.94 15.51 23.48
C HIS A 59 -0.15 16.57 23.28
N LYS A 60 -0.11 17.31 22.15
CA LYS A 60 -1.18 18.25 21.81
C LYS A 60 -2.53 17.54 21.65
N PHE A 61 -2.59 16.40 20.97
CA PHE A 61 -3.82 15.61 20.85
C PHE A 61 -4.37 15.22 22.24
N VAL A 62 -3.53 14.67 23.12
CA VAL A 62 -3.92 14.29 24.49
C VAL A 62 -4.51 15.48 25.25
N ASN A 63 -3.88 16.66 25.16
CA ASN A 63 -4.34 17.87 25.82
C ASN A 63 -5.64 18.41 25.20
N ASP A 64 -5.73 18.47 23.87
CA ASP A 64 -6.89 18.99 23.15
C ASP A 64 -8.15 18.16 23.42
N THR A 65 -8.01 16.86 23.63
CA THR A 65 -9.14 15.96 23.90
C THR A 65 -9.43 15.77 25.39
N ASN A 66 -8.58 16.30 26.30
CA ASN A 66 -8.60 15.94 27.72
C ASN A 66 -8.66 14.42 27.95
N LEU A 67 -7.81 13.67 27.23
CA LEU A 67 -7.87 12.21 27.18
C LEU A 67 -7.87 11.60 28.60
N THR A 68 -8.89 10.83 28.93
CA THR A 68 -9.01 10.19 30.24
C THR A 68 -8.10 8.96 30.34
N THR A 69 -7.83 8.52 31.57
CA THR A 69 -7.04 7.29 31.82
C THR A 69 -7.71 6.04 31.21
N GLU A 70 -9.04 5.98 31.21
CA GLU A 70 -9.80 4.87 30.64
C GLU A 70 -9.71 4.84 29.11
N GLU A 71 -9.86 6.00 28.45
CA GLU A 71 -9.67 6.13 26.99
C GLU A 71 -8.23 5.83 26.59
N TRP A 72 -7.24 6.31 27.37
CA TRP A 72 -5.84 5.99 27.16
C TRP A 72 -5.57 4.48 27.25
N MET A 73 -6.09 3.80 28.28
CA MET A 73 -5.95 2.35 28.41
C MET A 73 -6.63 1.61 27.25
N THR A 74 -7.80 2.09 26.81
CA THR A 74 -8.49 1.57 25.63
C THR A 74 -7.62 1.68 24.38
N ALA A 75 -6.97 2.83 24.15
CA ALA A 75 -6.05 3.02 23.03
C ALA A 75 -4.81 2.11 23.11
N ILE A 76 -4.24 1.90 24.31
CA ILE A 76 -3.13 0.97 24.52
C ILE A 76 -3.53 -0.47 24.20
N GLN A 77 -4.70 -0.91 24.67
CA GLN A 77 -5.23 -2.25 24.37
C GLN A 77 -5.56 -2.40 22.89
N PHE A 78 -6.07 -1.35 22.25
CA PHE A 78 -6.29 -1.30 20.81
C PHE A 78 -4.99 -1.55 20.05
N LEU A 79 -3.94 -0.74 20.28
CA LEU A 79 -2.65 -0.87 19.60
C LEU A 79 -1.98 -2.22 19.88
N THR A 80 -2.15 -2.74 21.10
CA THR A 80 -1.69 -4.09 21.47
C THR A 80 -2.36 -5.16 20.61
N ARG A 81 -3.69 -5.11 20.44
CA ARG A 81 -4.43 -6.05 19.61
C ARG A 81 -4.08 -5.91 18.12
N VAL A 82 -3.82 -4.70 17.62
CA VAL A 82 -3.32 -4.47 16.25
C VAL A 82 -2.00 -5.20 16.03
N GLY A 83 -1.06 -5.08 16.97
CA GLY A 83 0.19 -5.83 16.95
C GLY A 83 -0.03 -7.35 16.95
N GLN A 84 -0.88 -7.85 17.84
CA GLN A 84 -1.17 -9.29 17.98
C GLN A 84 -1.93 -9.89 16.78
N LYS A 85 -2.70 -9.09 16.06
CA LYS A 85 -3.42 -9.52 14.85
C LYS A 85 -2.51 -9.59 13.62
N SER A 86 -1.36 -8.91 13.66
CA SER A 86 -0.40 -8.90 12.56
C SER A 86 0.38 -10.21 12.49
N THR A 87 0.57 -10.73 11.28
CA THR A 87 1.32 -11.94 10.91
C THR A 87 2.17 -11.67 9.66
N ASP A 88 2.93 -12.66 9.19
CA ASP A 88 3.76 -12.52 7.97
C ASP A 88 2.94 -12.20 6.70
N ILE A 89 1.67 -12.61 6.66
CA ILE A 89 0.76 -12.40 5.52
C ILE A 89 -0.37 -11.39 5.81
N ARG A 90 -0.48 -10.91 7.06
CA ARG A 90 -1.48 -9.91 7.47
C ARG A 90 -0.81 -8.80 8.25
N GLN A 91 -0.80 -7.59 7.71
CA GLN A 91 -0.22 -6.43 8.40
C GLN A 91 -1.31 -5.47 8.91
N GLU A 92 -1.80 -5.70 10.12
CA GLU A 92 -2.89 -4.89 10.70
C GLU A 92 -2.45 -3.44 10.98
N PHE A 93 -1.15 -3.20 11.27
CA PHE A 93 -0.61 -1.84 11.39
C PHE A 93 -0.60 -1.09 10.05
N ILE A 94 -0.33 -1.77 8.94
CA ILE A 94 -0.47 -1.17 7.60
C ILE A 94 -1.94 -0.87 7.34
N LEU A 95 -2.84 -1.79 7.66
CA LEU A 95 -4.27 -1.58 7.49
C LEU A 95 -4.78 -0.40 8.33
N LEU A 96 -4.28 -0.23 9.56
CA LEU A 96 -4.57 0.94 10.39
C LEU A 96 -4.09 2.24 9.72
N SER A 97 -2.87 2.24 9.18
CA SER A 97 -2.33 3.36 8.41
C SER A 97 -3.20 3.69 7.18
N ASP A 98 -3.66 2.66 6.47
CA ASP A 98 -4.49 2.78 5.28
C ASP A 98 -5.84 3.44 5.59
N VAL A 99 -6.58 2.92 6.58
CA VAL A 99 -7.91 3.46 6.90
C VAL A 99 -7.85 4.85 7.54
N MET A 100 -6.73 5.22 8.15
CA MET A 100 -6.48 6.56 8.68
C MET A 100 -5.98 7.54 7.59
N GLY A 101 -5.80 7.08 6.35
CA GLY A 101 -5.32 7.89 5.22
C GLY A 101 -3.82 8.22 5.28
N ILE A 102 -3.08 7.65 6.22
CA ILE A 102 -1.64 7.92 6.40
C ILE A 102 -0.86 7.34 5.22
N SER A 103 -1.17 6.12 4.78
CA SER A 103 -0.49 5.48 3.64
C SER A 103 -0.66 6.28 2.36
N ALA A 104 -1.88 6.73 2.06
CA ALA A 104 -2.19 7.56 0.90
C ALA A 104 -1.50 8.93 0.97
N LEU A 105 -1.44 9.54 2.16
CA LEU A 105 -0.73 10.80 2.38
C LEU A 105 0.79 10.64 2.17
N VAL A 106 1.38 9.56 2.71
CA VAL A 106 2.80 9.25 2.52
C VAL A 106 3.11 9.02 1.04
N ASP A 107 2.26 8.29 0.32
CA ASP A 107 2.39 8.11 -1.13
C ASP A 107 2.37 9.47 -1.84
N ALA A 108 1.33 10.29 -1.62
CA ALA A 108 1.17 11.57 -2.30
C ALA A 108 2.37 12.52 -2.09
N LEU A 109 2.96 12.54 -0.89
CA LEU A 109 4.10 13.40 -0.56
C LEU A 109 5.42 12.90 -1.15
N ASN A 110 5.61 11.59 -1.26
CA ASN A 110 6.89 11.01 -1.73
C ASN A 110 6.87 10.64 -3.21
N ASN A 111 5.68 10.55 -3.81
CA ASN A 111 5.47 10.18 -5.20
C ASN A 111 4.64 11.22 -5.96
N PRO A 112 4.98 12.52 -5.92
CA PRO A 112 4.22 13.53 -6.63
C PRO A 112 4.20 13.23 -8.14
N THR A 113 3.10 13.54 -8.78
CA THR A 113 2.92 13.39 -10.23
C THR A 113 3.91 14.30 -10.96
N VAL A 114 4.71 13.73 -11.86
CA VAL A 114 5.71 14.48 -12.64
C VAL A 114 5.29 14.50 -14.11
N GLY A 115 4.88 15.67 -14.60
CA GLY A 115 4.47 15.84 -15.99
C GLY A 115 3.35 14.87 -16.38
N LYS A 116 3.64 13.97 -17.33
CA LYS A 116 2.71 12.93 -17.80
C LYS A 116 2.91 11.57 -17.11
N GLY A 117 3.77 11.50 -16.10
CA GLY A 117 4.02 10.27 -15.34
C GLY A 117 2.73 9.70 -14.76
N THR A 118 2.56 8.38 -14.84
CA THR A 118 1.40 7.72 -14.24
C THR A 118 1.42 7.93 -12.73
N GLU A 119 0.27 8.27 -12.15
CA GLU A 119 0.16 8.50 -10.70
C GLU A 119 0.37 7.18 -9.94
N SER A 120 1.06 7.27 -8.80
CA SER A 120 1.17 6.15 -7.87
C SER A 120 -0.15 5.93 -7.10
N SER A 121 -0.28 4.80 -6.44
CA SER A 121 -1.31 4.53 -5.43
C SER A 121 -0.73 3.65 -4.33
N VAL A 122 -1.50 3.42 -3.27
CA VAL A 122 -1.10 2.57 -2.15
C VAL A 122 -0.82 1.13 -2.62
N LEU A 123 0.25 0.52 -2.11
CA LEU A 123 0.60 -0.88 -2.41
C LEU A 123 -0.48 -1.85 -1.91
N GLY A 124 -1.09 -1.53 -0.76
CA GLY A 124 -1.95 -2.46 -0.04
C GLY A 124 -1.18 -3.61 0.61
N PRO A 125 -1.86 -4.45 1.41
CA PRO A 125 -1.20 -5.50 2.20
C PRO A 125 -1.04 -6.84 1.47
N PHE A 126 -1.44 -6.95 0.19
CA PHE A 126 -1.57 -8.23 -0.52
C PHE A 126 -0.52 -8.46 -1.63
N PHE A 127 0.52 -7.63 -1.68
CA PHE A 127 1.68 -7.88 -2.53
C PHE A 127 2.53 -9.01 -1.94
N THR A 128 2.99 -9.92 -2.81
CA THR A 128 3.93 -10.99 -2.46
C THR A 128 5.03 -11.08 -3.51
N GLU A 129 6.24 -11.48 -3.11
CA GLU A 129 7.38 -11.57 -4.03
C GLU A 129 7.34 -12.80 -4.95
N ASP A 130 6.52 -13.79 -4.59
CA ASP A 130 6.43 -15.11 -5.22
C ASP A 130 5.55 -15.17 -6.48
N ALA A 131 5.19 -14.03 -7.08
CA ALA A 131 4.41 -13.96 -8.31
C ALA A 131 4.94 -14.88 -9.41
N SER A 132 4.05 -15.60 -10.10
CA SER A 132 4.40 -16.46 -11.22
C SER A 132 4.96 -15.65 -12.38
N GLU A 133 6.13 -16.03 -12.90
CA GLU A 133 6.67 -15.45 -14.14
C GLU A 133 5.83 -15.92 -15.33
N ILE A 134 5.34 -14.99 -16.13
CA ILE A 134 4.51 -15.28 -17.30
C ILE A 134 5.03 -14.55 -18.54
N GLY A 135 4.81 -15.16 -19.71
CA GLY A 135 5.05 -14.55 -21.01
C GLY A 135 3.99 -13.52 -21.38
N ASN A 136 4.29 -12.67 -22.38
CA ASN A 136 3.29 -11.77 -22.95
C ASN A 136 2.13 -12.58 -23.57
N GLY A 137 0.92 -12.28 -23.12
CA GLY A 137 -0.33 -12.93 -23.52
C GLY A 137 -0.69 -14.19 -22.74
N GLU A 138 0.12 -14.58 -21.74
CA GLU A 138 -0.24 -15.64 -20.80
C GLU A 138 -1.19 -15.13 -19.70
N SER A 139 -1.66 -16.03 -18.84
CA SER A 139 -2.68 -15.72 -17.82
C SER A 139 -2.07 -15.54 -16.44
N ILE A 140 -2.52 -14.53 -15.71
CA ILE A 140 -2.24 -14.37 -14.28
C ILE A 140 -3.26 -15.11 -13.40
N ALA A 141 -4.38 -15.54 -13.98
CA ALA A 141 -5.49 -16.16 -13.28
C ALA A 141 -5.80 -17.56 -13.83
N SER A 142 -6.09 -18.50 -12.93
CA SER A 142 -6.61 -19.82 -13.25
C SER A 142 -8.07 -19.76 -13.74
N GLU A 143 -8.54 -20.84 -14.35
CA GLU A 143 -9.90 -20.92 -14.88
C GLU A 143 -10.97 -20.87 -13.78
N GLY A 144 -12.10 -20.21 -14.09
CA GLY A 144 -13.21 -20.05 -13.14
C GLY A 144 -13.01 -18.96 -12.09
N LYS A 145 -11.96 -18.13 -12.20
CA LYS A 145 -11.70 -17.05 -11.25
C LYS A 145 -12.53 -15.79 -11.48
N GLY A 146 -13.13 -15.59 -12.64
CA GLY A 146 -14.03 -14.46 -12.88
C GLY A 146 -14.34 -14.25 -14.35
N GLU A 147 -14.99 -13.12 -14.67
CA GLU A 147 -15.20 -12.69 -16.05
C GLU A 147 -13.84 -12.43 -16.70
N TYR A 148 -13.60 -12.96 -17.90
CA TYR A 148 -12.31 -12.80 -18.58
C TYR A 148 -12.00 -11.33 -18.90
N MET A 149 -10.76 -10.95 -18.63
CA MET A 149 -10.22 -9.64 -18.97
C MET A 149 -8.91 -9.79 -19.74
N TRP A 150 -8.76 -9.06 -20.83
CA TRP A 150 -7.49 -8.86 -21.53
C TRP A 150 -6.94 -7.50 -21.17
N VAL A 151 -5.69 -7.47 -20.69
CA VAL A 151 -4.99 -6.23 -20.34
C VAL A 151 -3.88 -6.02 -21.35
N GLU A 152 -3.79 -4.83 -21.93
CA GLU A 152 -2.69 -4.46 -22.83
C GLU A 152 -2.31 -2.98 -22.77
N GLY A 153 -1.09 -2.67 -23.20
CA GLY A 153 -0.60 -1.31 -23.32
C GLY A 153 0.89 -1.25 -23.54
N ARG A 154 1.49 -0.10 -23.26
CA ARG A 154 2.94 0.12 -23.35
C ARG A 154 3.51 0.76 -22.10
N VAL A 155 4.74 0.38 -21.76
CA VAL A 155 5.57 1.06 -20.78
C VAL A 155 6.44 2.08 -21.52
N LEU A 156 6.25 3.35 -21.20
CA LEU A 156 6.91 4.48 -21.87
C LEU A 156 7.61 5.38 -20.82
N ASN A 157 8.56 6.18 -21.26
CA ASN A 157 9.08 7.29 -20.46
C ASN A 157 8.28 8.58 -20.67
N THR A 158 8.61 9.64 -19.94
CA THR A 158 7.96 10.97 -20.02
C THR A 158 8.09 11.65 -21.39
N ALA A 159 9.06 11.22 -22.21
CA ALA A 159 9.24 11.67 -23.60
C ALA A 159 8.43 10.82 -24.62
N GLY A 160 7.69 9.81 -24.15
CA GLY A 160 6.90 8.91 -25.00
C GLY A 160 7.71 7.81 -25.69
N GLN A 161 8.97 7.61 -25.29
CA GLN A 161 9.81 6.53 -25.82
C GLN A 161 9.55 5.23 -25.07
N PRO A 162 9.58 4.08 -25.74
CA PRO A 162 9.34 2.79 -25.10
C PRO A 162 10.44 2.40 -24.12
N ILE A 163 10.05 1.76 -23.02
CA ILE A 163 10.95 1.15 -22.04
C ILE A 163 10.84 -0.36 -22.20
N ALA A 164 11.87 -0.96 -22.81
CA ALA A 164 11.97 -2.40 -22.97
C ALA A 164 12.41 -3.10 -21.67
N ASN A 165 11.97 -4.34 -21.49
CA ASN A 165 12.35 -5.20 -20.36
C ASN A 165 12.04 -4.61 -18.97
N ALA A 166 11.06 -3.70 -18.88
CA ALA A 166 10.52 -3.27 -17.59
C ALA A 166 9.80 -4.46 -16.95
N THR A 167 10.10 -4.75 -15.69
CA THR A 167 9.38 -5.74 -14.89
C THR A 167 8.04 -5.17 -14.50
N ILE A 168 6.98 -5.94 -14.71
CA ILE A 168 5.61 -5.60 -14.37
C ILE A 168 5.10 -6.70 -13.44
N ASP A 169 4.87 -6.37 -12.17
CA ASP A 169 4.13 -7.21 -11.23
C ASP A 169 2.67 -6.76 -11.21
N THR A 170 1.75 -7.70 -11.30
CA THR A 170 0.31 -7.44 -11.31
C THR A 170 -0.43 -8.44 -10.43
N TRP A 171 -1.44 -7.99 -9.70
CA TRP A 171 -2.27 -8.84 -8.86
C TRP A 171 -3.67 -8.24 -8.63
N GLU A 172 -4.65 -9.11 -8.40
CA GLU A 172 -6.05 -8.73 -8.24
C GLU A 172 -6.83 -9.74 -7.39
N THR A 173 -8.07 -9.40 -7.04
CA THR A 173 -9.01 -10.33 -6.42
C THR A 173 -9.69 -11.19 -7.48
N ASP A 174 -10.11 -12.40 -7.09
CA ASP A 174 -11.04 -13.18 -7.89
C ASP A 174 -12.50 -12.71 -7.71
N HIS A 175 -13.45 -13.38 -8.36
CA HIS A 175 -14.88 -13.02 -8.31
C HIS A 175 -15.53 -13.13 -6.92
N PHE A 176 -14.85 -13.73 -5.94
CA PHE A 176 -15.28 -13.70 -4.54
C PHE A 176 -14.74 -12.48 -3.77
N GLY A 177 -13.94 -11.63 -4.41
CA GLY A 177 -13.30 -10.47 -3.79
C GLY A 177 -12.13 -10.86 -2.88
N LEU A 178 -11.49 -12.00 -3.13
CA LEU A 178 -10.36 -12.50 -2.34
C LEU A 178 -9.09 -12.55 -3.16
N TYR A 179 -7.97 -12.14 -2.55
CA TYR A 179 -6.64 -12.45 -3.03
C TYR A 179 -6.30 -13.91 -2.69
N ASP A 180 -5.45 -14.54 -3.51
CA ASP A 180 -4.91 -15.88 -3.27
C ASP A 180 -4.36 -16.08 -1.85
N THR A 181 -3.69 -15.06 -1.29
CA THR A 181 -3.12 -15.05 0.07
C THR A 181 -4.15 -15.18 1.20
N GLN A 182 -5.44 -14.99 0.90
CA GLN A 182 -6.52 -15.09 1.88
C GLN A 182 -7.12 -16.50 1.94
N TYR A 183 -6.82 -17.36 0.97
CA TYR A 183 -7.24 -18.76 0.99
C TYR A 183 -6.32 -19.60 1.89
N LYS A 184 -6.92 -20.39 2.79
CA LYS A 184 -6.18 -21.24 3.74
C LYS A 184 -5.37 -22.35 3.05
N ASP A 185 -5.81 -22.74 1.87
CA ASP A 185 -5.29 -23.81 1.03
C ASP A 185 -4.51 -23.25 -0.18
N ARG A 186 -3.98 -22.02 -0.08
CA ARG A 186 -3.09 -21.44 -1.10
C ARG A 186 -1.92 -22.38 -1.40
N GLY A 187 -1.97 -23.05 -2.55
CA GLY A 187 -0.92 -23.94 -3.02
C GLY A 187 0.12 -23.24 -3.91
N ALA A 188 -0.32 -22.27 -4.71
CA ALA A 188 0.50 -21.48 -5.61
C ALA A 188 -0.08 -20.07 -5.77
N PRO A 189 0.69 -19.10 -6.26
CA PRO A 189 0.15 -17.79 -6.62
C PRO A 189 -0.92 -17.90 -7.72
N ASP A 190 -2.02 -17.17 -7.54
CA ASP A 190 -3.12 -17.10 -8.50
C ASP A 190 -3.70 -15.68 -8.51
N CYS A 191 -4.33 -15.29 -9.62
CA CYS A 191 -4.68 -13.89 -9.92
C CYS A 191 -3.49 -12.92 -9.71
N ARG A 192 -2.28 -13.40 -10.02
CA ARG A 192 -1.00 -12.73 -9.78
C ARG A 192 0.03 -13.20 -10.79
N GLY A 193 0.76 -12.27 -11.39
CA GLY A 193 1.87 -12.61 -12.26
C GLY A 193 2.90 -11.51 -12.40
N ARG A 194 4.06 -11.90 -12.91
CA ARG A 194 5.17 -11.03 -13.26
C ARG A 194 5.50 -11.25 -14.73
N LEU A 195 5.59 -10.16 -15.48
CA LEU A 195 5.95 -10.17 -16.90
C LEU A 195 6.95 -9.06 -17.21
N LYS A 196 7.48 -9.08 -18.44
CA LYS A 196 8.35 -8.03 -18.95
C LYS A 196 7.77 -7.35 -20.17
N SER A 197 7.94 -6.03 -20.26
CA SER A 197 7.63 -5.30 -21.48
C SER A 197 8.55 -5.72 -22.65
N GLY A 198 7.99 -5.77 -23.85
CA GLY A 198 8.70 -6.07 -25.09
C GLY A 198 9.63 -4.94 -25.53
N GLU A 199 10.33 -5.13 -26.65
CA GLU A 199 11.30 -4.15 -27.19
C GLU A 199 10.68 -2.79 -27.50
N ASP A 200 9.42 -2.78 -27.93
CA ASP A 200 8.63 -1.58 -28.18
C ASP A 200 7.86 -1.12 -26.93
N GLY A 201 8.20 -1.64 -25.75
CA GLY A 201 7.53 -1.35 -24.49
C GLY A 201 6.16 -2.01 -24.34
N SER A 202 5.68 -2.78 -25.33
CA SER A 202 4.39 -3.45 -25.26
C SER A 202 4.31 -4.46 -24.11
N TYR A 203 3.13 -4.62 -23.54
CA TYR A 203 2.83 -5.72 -22.63
C TYR A 203 1.39 -6.17 -22.85
N ALA A 204 1.12 -7.46 -22.60
CA ALA A 204 -0.25 -7.95 -22.55
C ALA A 204 -0.36 -9.23 -21.71
N PHE A 205 -1.53 -9.48 -21.12
CA PHE A 205 -1.83 -10.69 -20.37
C PHE A 205 -3.34 -10.92 -20.22
N ARG A 206 -3.72 -12.17 -19.92
CA ARG A 206 -5.08 -12.54 -19.49
C ARG A 206 -5.21 -12.40 -17.98
N ALA A 207 -6.34 -11.87 -17.56
CA ALA A 207 -6.71 -11.55 -16.20
C ALA A 207 -8.22 -11.84 -16.01
N VAL A 208 -8.78 -11.49 -14.85
CA VAL A 208 -10.23 -11.49 -14.61
C VAL A 208 -10.69 -10.11 -14.21
N VAL A 209 -11.95 -9.76 -14.45
CA VAL A 209 -12.49 -8.48 -13.97
C VAL A 209 -12.57 -8.52 -12.44
N PRO A 210 -11.82 -7.67 -11.71
CA PRO A 210 -11.89 -7.66 -10.26
C PRO A 210 -13.26 -7.17 -9.80
N VAL A 211 -13.64 -7.60 -8.59
CA VAL A 211 -14.86 -7.14 -7.93
C VAL A 211 -14.53 -6.26 -6.73
N SER A 212 -15.46 -5.37 -6.38
CA SER A 212 -15.41 -4.64 -5.12
C SER A 212 -15.34 -5.60 -3.95
N TYR A 213 -14.51 -5.30 -2.95
CA TYR A 213 -14.30 -6.20 -1.84
C TYR A 213 -14.07 -5.45 -0.52
N PRO A 214 -14.44 -6.06 0.62
CA PRO A 214 -14.12 -5.51 1.93
C PRO A 214 -12.66 -5.76 2.30
N ILE A 215 -11.99 -4.77 2.89
CA ILE A 215 -10.77 -5.03 3.68
C ILE A 215 -11.12 -5.87 4.92
N PRO A 216 -10.15 -6.61 5.51
CA PRO A 216 -10.41 -7.43 6.70
C PRO A 216 -11.08 -6.63 7.83
N GLY A 217 -12.30 -7.05 8.19
CA GLY A 217 -13.11 -6.41 9.25
C GLY A 217 -13.10 -7.15 10.59
N ASP A 218 -12.42 -8.30 10.68
CA ASP A 218 -12.40 -9.20 11.85
C ASP A 218 -11.31 -8.84 12.89
N GLY A 219 -10.75 -7.64 12.79
CA GLY A 219 -9.67 -7.14 13.65
C GLY A 219 -9.99 -5.77 14.23
N PRO A 220 -9.08 -5.21 15.05
CA PRO A 220 -9.30 -3.91 15.68
C PRO A 220 -9.57 -2.79 14.65
N VAL A 221 -8.96 -2.85 13.47
CA VAL A 221 -9.23 -1.85 12.43
C VAL A 221 -10.71 -1.86 12.00
N GLY A 222 -11.33 -3.04 11.93
CA GLY A 222 -12.77 -3.17 11.71
C GLY A 222 -13.61 -2.50 12.80
N GLU A 223 -13.22 -2.66 14.07
CA GLU A 223 -13.89 -2.01 15.21
C GLU A 223 -13.86 -0.47 15.09
N ILE A 224 -12.74 0.12 14.65
CA ILE A 224 -12.67 1.58 14.40
C ILE A 224 -13.61 2.00 13.27
N LEU A 225 -13.63 1.26 12.16
CA LEU A 225 -14.51 1.60 11.03
C LEU A 225 -15.97 1.55 11.44
N GLU A 226 -16.38 0.49 12.15
CA GLU A 226 -17.74 0.35 12.67
C GLU A 226 -18.07 1.48 13.66
N GLY A 227 -17.18 1.77 14.61
CA GLY A 227 -17.36 2.86 15.58
C GLY A 227 -17.46 4.25 14.94
N LEU A 228 -16.84 4.46 13.76
CA LEU A 228 -16.92 5.69 12.98
C LEU A 228 -18.05 5.68 11.94
N GLY A 229 -18.84 4.61 11.84
CA GLY A 229 -19.89 4.47 10.82
C GLY A 229 -19.37 4.41 9.39
N ARG A 230 -18.14 3.92 9.18
CA ARG A 230 -17.48 3.79 7.87
C ARG A 230 -17.64 2.38 7.32
N HIS A 231 -17.86 2.25 6.02
CA HIS A 231 -17.77 0.96 5.35
C HIS A 231 -16.31 0.51 5.22
N ASN A 232 -16.09 -0.80 5.07
CA ASN A 232 -14.78 -1.39 4.82
C ASN A 232 -14.54 -1.75 3.35
N MET A 233 -15.38 -1.28 2.43
CA MET A 233 -15.29 -1.61 1.01
C MET A 233 -14.21 -0.81 0.27
N ARG A 234 -13.51 -1.50 -0.65
CA ARG A 234 -12.71 -0.92 -1.73
C ARG A 234 -13.42 -1.12 -3.07
N PRO A 235 -13.34 -0.15 -4.00
CA PRO A 235 -13.79 -0.35 -5.37
C PRO A 235 -12.98 -1.48 -6.03
N ASN A 236 -13.51 -2.10 -7.08
CA ASN A 236 -12.72 -3.04 -7.86
C ASN A 236 -11.46 -2.38 -8.43
N HIS A 237 -10.35 -3.12 -8.46
CA HIS A 237 -9.11 -2.61 -9.02
C HIS A 237 -8.11 -3.72 -9.36
N LEU A 238 -7.24 -3.40 -10.31
CA LEU A 238 -6.07 -4.18 -10.69
C LEU A 238 -4.81 -3.47 -10.18
N HIS A 239 -4.02 -4.13 -9.35
CA HIS A 239 -2.74 -3.57 -8.90
C HIS A 239 -1.67 -3.74 -9.96
N MET A 240 -0.81 -2.74 -10.09
CA MET A 240 0.32 -2.74 -11.02
C MET A 240 1.56 -2.17 -10.33
N MET A 241 2.69 -2.87 -10.46
CA MET A 241 3.97 -2.41 -9.98
C MET A 241 5.02 -2.56 -11.07
N LEU A 242 5.63 -1.45 -11.47
CA LEU A 242 6.56 -1.39 -12.58
C LEU A 242 7.95 -0.97 -12.13
N GLU A 243 8.96 -1.71 -12.59
CA GLU A 243 10.37 -1.47 -12.31
C GLU A 243 11.22 -1.55 -13.58
N ALA A 244 12.07 -0.54 -13.77
CA ALA A 244 13.03 -0.52 -14.87
C ALA A 244 14.31 0.23 -14.44
N PRO A 245 15.50 -0.19 -14.88
CA PRO A 245 16.75 0.50 -14.57
C PRO A 245 16.71 1.99 -14.96
N GLY A 246 17.09 2.88 -14.04
CA GLY A 246 17.10 4.33 -14.27
C GLY A 246 15.75 5.03 -14.06
N TYR A 247 14.69 4.29 -13.75
CA TYR A 247 13.36 4.83 -13.47
C TYR A 247 12.97 4.64 -12.00
N ARG A 248 12.14 5.56 -11.50
CA ARG A 248 11.50 5.40 -10.20
C ARG A 248 10.49 4.25 -10.30
N LYS A 249 10.58 3.31 -9.36
CA LYS A 249 9.58 2.25 -9.17
C LYS A 249 8.19 2.86 -9.06
N LEU A 250 7.26 2.38 -9.87
CA LEU A 250 5.87 2.84 -9.89
C LEU A 250 4.99 1.75 -9.25
N THR A 251 4.40 2.04 -8.10
CA THR A 251 3.31 1.24 -7.53
C THR A 251 2.00 2.00 -7.76
N THR A 252 1.03 1.36 -8.39
CA THR A 252 -0.26 1.98 -8.75
C THR A 252 -1.37 0.93 -8.82
N ALA A 253 -2.59 1.39 -9.09
CA ALA A 253 -3.75 0.55 -9.30
C ALA A 253 -4.66 1.17 -10.37
N LEU A 254 -5.39 0.34 -11.11
CA LEU A 254 -6.37 0.78 -12.10
C LEU A 254 -7.77 0.43 -11.60
N TYR A 255 -8.67 1.41 -11.64
CA TYR A 255 -10.02 1.30 -11.08
C TYR A 255 -11.06 1.36 -12.21
N PRO A 256 -11.73 0.25 -12.57
CA PRO A 256 -12.82 0.28 -13.53
C PRO A 256 -13.90 1.32 -13.15
N GLU A 257 -14.34 2.11 -14.13
CA GLU A 257 -15.40 3.10 -13.92
C GLU A 257 -16.76 2.44 -13.63
N GLY A 258 -17.63 3.17 -12.93
CA GLY A 258 -18.99 2.70 -12.60
C GLY A 258 -19.10 1.90 -11.30
N ASP A 259 -17.98 1.60 -10.63
CA ASP A 259 -18.02 0.97 -9.31
C ASP A 259 -18.55 1.92 -8.22
N THR A 260 -19.46 1.39 -7.39
CA THR A 260 -20.16 2.12 -6.33
C THR A 260 -19.22 2.80 -5.32
N TYR A 261 -18.02 2.25 -5.09
CA TYR A 261 -17.09 2.71 -4.04
C TYR A 261 -15.95 3.59 -4.56
N LEU A 262 -15.97 4.00 -5.84
CA LEU A 262 -14.90 4.83 -6.42
C LEU A 262 -14.67 6.14 -5.67
N THR A 263 -15.74 6.76 -5.16
CA THR A 263 -15.68 8.06 -4.46
C THR A 263 -15.59 7.91 -2.95
N SER A 264 -15.57 6.67 -2.43
CA SER A 264 -15.56 6.39 -1.00
C SER A 264 -14.59 5.28 -0.58
N ASP A 265 -13.60 4.93 -1.41
CA ASP A 265 -12.57 3.90 -1.10
C ASP A 265 -12.04 4.04 0.33
N VAL A 266 -12.19 2.99 1.13
CA VAL A 266 -11.89 3.03 2.58
C VAL A 266 -10.42 3.37 2.87
N VAL A 267 -9.52 3.17 1.91
CA VAL A 267 -8.07 3.45 2.04
C VAL A 267 -7.59 4.65 1.21
N PHE A 268 -8.50 5.39 0.58
CA PHE A 268 -8.16 6.59 -0.22
C PHE A 268 -7.19 6.32 -1.38
N GLY A 269 -7.29 5.16 -2.05
CA GLY A 269 -6.38 4.77 -3.14
C GLY A 269 -6.75 5.33 -4.52
N VAL A 270 -8.01 5.71 -4.73
CA VAL A 270 -8.52 6.15 -6.03
C VAL A 270 -8.00 7.55 -6.39
N LYS A 271 -7.42 7.67 -7.59
CA LYS A 271 -7.08 8.95 -8.23
C LYS A 271 -7.79 9.03 -9.57
N LYS A 272 -8.21 10.23 -9.98
CA LYS A 272 -9.00 10.44 -11.20
C LYS A 272 -8.32 9.87 -12.46
N SER A 273 -7.00 9.99 -12.58
CA SER A 273 -6.25 9.49 -13.75
C SER A 273 -6.08 7.95 -13.78
N LEU A 274 -6.42 7.30 -12.68
CA LEU A 274 -6.34 5.85 -12.49
C LEU A 274 -7.71 5.17 -12.67
N VAL A 275 -8.78 5.94 -12.85
CA VAL A 275 -10.09 5.41 -13.26
C VAL A 275 -10.04 5.08 -14.74
N VAL A 276 -10.39 3.86 -15.12
CA VAL A 276 -10.27 3.30 -16.47
C VAL A 276 -11.61 2.72 -16.96
N SER A 277 -11.81 2.72 -18.28
CA SER A 277 -12.96 2.05 -18.90
C SER A 277 -12.60 0.61 -19.28
N LEU A 278 -13.56 -0.31 -19.13
CA LEU A 278 -13.47 -1.66 -19.68
C LEU A 278 -14.34 -1.76 -20.94
N GLU A 279 -13.71 -2.04 -22.08
CA GLU A 279 -14.43 -2.25 -23.34
C GLU A 279 -14.92 -3.70 -23.42
N GLU A 280 -16.18 -3.94 -23.76
CA GLU A 280 -16.70 -5.28 -23.98
C GLU A 280 -16.46 -5.73 -25.42
N VAL A 281 -15.66 -6.78 -25.60
CA VAL A 281 -15.39 -7.37 -26.93
C VAL A 281 -16.22 -8.65 -27.07
N LYS A 282 -17.17 -8.66 -28.01
CA LYS A 282 -18.05 -9.82 -28.31
C LYS A 282 -17.60 -10.53 -29.58
N SER A 283 -16.56 -11.34 -29.45
CA SER A 283 -16.01 -12.13 -30.56
C SER A 283 -15.32 -13.37 -30.01
N GLU A 284 -15.94 -14.54 -30.22
CA GLU A 284 -15.33 -15.83 -29.87
C GLU A 284 -14.00 -16.03 -30.60
N ALA A 285 -13.91 -15.63 -31.88
CA ALA A 285 -12.67 -15.75 -32.66
C ALA A 285 -11.52 -14.95 -32.02
N GLU A 286 -11.80 -13.73 -31.57
CA GLU A 286 -10.79 -12.93 -30.86
C GLU A 286 -10.47 -13.52 -29.48
N ALA A 287 -11.48 -13.96 -28.72
CA ALA A 287 -11.27 -14.58 -27.42
C ALA A 287 -10.34 -15.81 -27.53
N ARG A 288 -10.55 -16.67 -28.52
CA ARG A 288 -9.67 -17.83 -28.80
C ARG A 288 -8.28 -17.40 -29.27
N ALA A 289 -8.17 -16.37 -30.11
CA ALA A 289 -6.88 -15.83 -30.55
C ALA A 289 -6.06 -15.25 -29.38
N LYS A 290 -6.73 -14.70 -28.36
CA LYS A 290 -6.13 -14.25 -27.09
C LYS A 290 -5.92 -15.38 -26.08
N GLY A 291 -6.32 -16.61 -26.42
CA GLY A 291 -6.11 -17.83 -25.64
C GLY A 291 -7.07 -18.01 -24.45
N PHE A 292 -8.23 -17.35 -24.45
CA PHE A 292 -9.32 -17.69 -23.53
C PHE A 292 -9.95 -19.03 -23.96
N PRO A 293 -10.04 -20.04 -23.09
CA PRO A 293 -10.47 -21.38 -23.49
C PRO A 293 -11.97 -21.49 -23.70
N THR A 294 -12.77 -20.63 -23.06
CA THR A 294 -14.23 -20.64 -23.14
C THR A 294 -14.79 -19.23 -23.33
N GLY A 295 -16.12 -19.08 -23.36
CA GLY A 295 -16.79 -17.79 -23.56
C GLY A 295 -16.73 -17.26 -25.00
N ASP A 296 -17.61 -16.30 -25.28
CA ASP A 296 -17.73 -15.59 -26.57
C ASP A 296 -17.39 -14.10 -26.45
N SER A 297 -16.98 -13.65 -25.25
CA SER A 297 -16.67 -12.26 -24.94
C SER A 297 -15.63 -12.13 -23.82
N TYR A 298 -14.99 -10.98 -23.76
CA TYR A 298 -14.06 -10.59 -22.70
C TYR A 298 -14.09 -9.06 -22.49
N LYS A 299 -13.64 -8.59 -21.33
CA LYS A 299 -13.36 -7.17 -21.09
C LYS A 299 -11.96 -6.80 -21.54
N LEU A 300 -11.81 -5.66 -22.20
CA LEU A 300 -10.54 -5.13 -22.67
C LEU A 300 -10.16 -3.91 -21.84
N LEU A 301 -9.03 -4.00 -21.15
CA LEU A 301 -8.39 -2.90 -20.44
C LEU A 301 -7.16 -2.46 -21.23
N LYS A 302 -7.17 -1.22 -21.74
CA LYS A 302 -6.02 -0.59 -22.40
C LYS A 302 -5.39 0.46 -21.52
N ARG A 303 -4.11 0.34 -21.19
CA ARG A 303 -3.40 1.34 -20.38
C ARG A 303 -1.93 1.45 -20.70
N ASP A 304 -1.49 2.63 -21.12
CA ASP A 304 -0.06 2.95 -21.12
C ASP A 304 0.40 3.39 -19.72
N PHE A 305 1.59 2.94 -19.33
CA PHE A 305 2.26 3.36 -18.11
C PHE A 305 3.44 4.26 -18.45
N ILE A 306 3.43 5.48 -17.90
CA ILE A 306 4.50 6.45 -18.10
C ILE A 306 5.39 6.46 -16.86
N MET A 307 6.59 5.88 -16.97
CA MET A 307 7.57 5.85 -15.90
C MET A 307 8.41 7.14 -15.90
N VAL A 308 8.69 7.62 -14.69
CA VAL A 308 9.49 8.83 -14.45
C VAL A 308 10.92 8.42 -14.14
N SER A 309 11.91 9.06 -14.77
CA SER A 309 13.32 8.79 -14.49
C SER A 309 13.67 9.16 -13.04
N LEU A 310 14.73 8.55 -12.50
CA LEU A 310 15.21 8.92 -11.16
C LEU A 310 15.61 10.40 -11.06
N GLU A 311 16.15 10.98 -12.13
CA GLU A 311 16.52 12.40 -12.20
C GLU A 311 15.31 13.32 -12.12
N GLU A 312 14.26 13.05 -12.91
CA GLU A 312 13.01 13.81 -12.88
C GLU A 312 12.31 13.71 -11.52
N ALA A 313 12.28 12.51 -10.94
CA ALA A 313 11.72 12.30 -9.61
C ALA A 313 12.48 13.10 -8.54
N GLN A 314 13.82 13.08 -8.59
CA GLN A 314 14.64 13.84 -7.64
C GLN A 314 14.43 15.35 -7.77
N LYS A 315 14.29 15.88 -8.99
CA LYS A 315 13.97 17.30 -9.24
C LYS A 315 12.61 17.67 -8.65
N ALA A 316 11.59 16.82 -8.83
CA ALA A 316 10.26 17.05 -8.28
C ALA A 316 10.24 17.02 -6.74
N SER A 317 10.93 16.05 -6.12
CA SER A 317 11.02 15.95 -4.66
C SER A 317 11.88 17.07 -4.03
N GLY A 318 12.86 17.60 -4.76
CA GLY A 318 13.69 18.72 -4.33
C GLY A 318 13.00 20.08 -4.41
N ALA A 319 12.02 20.24 -5.31
CA ALA A 319 11.19 21.44 -5.39
C ALA A 319 10.06 21.46 -4.33
N ALA A 320 9.77 20.33 -3.69
CA ALA A 320 8.70 20.14 -2.71
C ALA A 320 9.16 20.19 -1.24
N LYS A 321 10.45 20.43 -0.98
CA LYS A 321 11.05 20.54 0.37
C LYS A 321 11.67 21.91 0.58
#